data_AF-A0A945DXM2-F1
#
_entry.id   AF-A0A945DXM2-F1
#
_cell.length_a   1.000
_cell.length_b   1.000
_cell.length_c   1.000
_cell.angle_alpha   90.00
_cell.angle_beta   90.00
_cell.angle_gamma   90.00
#
_symmetry.space_group_name_H-M   'P 1'
#
loop_
_entity.id
_entity.type
_entity.pdbx_description
1 polymer ?
#
loop_
_entity_poly.entity_id
_entity_poly.type
_entity_poly.pdbx_seq_one_letter_code
_entity_poly.pdbx_strand_id
1 'polypeptide(L)'
;MKRDNLTEHKSVTTQSSFNYENESIDLACAFRWTVRMGMDESIANHFSLAVNDDVTHFLINPKRHFSRIKASDLLLLDTKEPPDFKH
;
A
#
# COMPACT_ATOMS: atom_id res chain seq x y z
N MET A 1 17.53 -21.88 -35.41
CA MET A 1 18.41 -22.82 -34.67
C MET A 1 18.96 -22.07 -33.47
N LYS A 2 18.53 -22.52 -32.28
CA LYS A 2 18.78 -22.16 -30.87
C LYS A 2 19.69 -20.99 -30.47
N ARG A 3 19.19 -20.22 -29.49
CA ARG A 3 19.83 -19.75 -28.23
C ARG A 3 18.70 -19.21 -27.34
N ASP A 4 18.10 -20.05 -26.51
CA ASP A 4 18.46 -20.34 -25.10
C ASP A 4 18.14 -19.18 -24.15
N ASN A 5 17.10 -19.42 -23.33
CA ASN A 5 16.86 -19.00 -21.95
C ASN A 5 17.34 -17.63 -21.47
N LEU A 6 16.42 -16.89 -20.84
CA LEU A 6 16.40 -16.74 -19.38
C LEU A 6 15.10 -16.06 -18.98
N THR A 7 14.18 -16.84 -18.42
CA THR A 7 13.04 -16.34 -17.66
C THR A 7 13.61 -15.58 -16.47
N GLU A 8 13.53 -14.25 -16.48
CA GLU A 8 13.80 -13.45 -15.29
C GLU A 8 12.70 -13.78 -14.27
N HIS A 9 13.00 -14.70 -13.37
CA HIS A 9 12.30 -14.84 -12.10
C HIS A 9 12.56 -13.56 -11.30
N LYS A 10 11.70 -12.54 -11.45
CA LYS A 10 11.66 -11.44 -10.50
C LYS A 10 11.23 -12.01 -9.16
N SER A 11 12.17 -11.93 -8.23
CA SER A 11 12.10 -12.32 -6.84
C SER A 11 10.81 -11.79 -6.20
N VAL A 12 10.03 -12.70 -5.59
CA VAL A 12 9.06 -12.31 -4.58
C VAL A 12 9.86 -11.79 -3.39
N THR A 13 10.04 -10.47 -3.32
CA THR A 13 10.78 -9.84 -2.22
C THR A 13 9.84 -9.69 -1.04
N THR A 14 9.76 -10.75 -0.23
CA THR A 14 9.23 -10.68 1.12
C THR A 14 10.10 -9.71 1.95
N GLN A 15 9.45 -8.69 2.52
CA GLN A 15 9.96 -7.72 3.50
C GLN A 15 11.10 -6.79 3.06
N SER A 16 10.75 -5.68 2.39
CA SER A 16 11.49 -4.43 2.60
C SER A 16 10.90 -3.71 3.81
N SER A 17 11.74 -3.43 4.82
CA SER A 17 11.50 -2.33 5.75
C SER A 17 11.20 -1.08 4.92
N PHE A 18 9.93 -0.67 4.83
CA PHE A 18 9.55 0.43 3.95
C PHE A 18 10.15 1.74 4.45
N ASN A 19 10.68 2.56 3.54
CA ASN A 19 11.28 3.87 3.83
C ASN A 19 10.24 4.97 4.16
N TYR A 20 9.01 4.61 4.54
CA TYR A 20 7.85 5.52 4.66
C TYR A 20 7.15 5.40 6.02
N GLU A 21 7.92 5.23 7.08
CA GLU A 21 7.38 4.98 8.42
C GLU A 21 6.51 6.13 8.92
N ASN A 22 6.97 7.38 8.77
CA ASN A 22 6.24 8.56 9.22
C ASN A 22 4.94 8.74 8.41
N GLU A 23 5.01 8.60 7.08
CA GLU A 23 3.86 8.67 6.19
C GLU A 23 2.82 7.60 6.53
N SER A 24 3.28 6.40 6.88
CA SER A 24 2.44 5.30 7.31
C SER A 24 1.75 5.58 8.65
N ILE A 25 2.48 6.18 9.60
CA ILE A 25 1.95 6.60 10.90
C ILE A 25 0.91 7.71 10.71
N ASP A 26 1.22 8.73 9.90
CA ASP A 26 0.34 9.87 9.66
C ASP A 26 -0.96 9.45 8.97
N LEU A 27 -0.87 8.59 7.95
CA LEU A 27 -2.05 8.06 7.28
C LEU A 27 -2.90 7.19 8.22
N ALA A 28 -2.27 6.35 9.06
CA ALA A 28 -2.98 5.58 10.09
C ALA A 28 -3.67 6.48 11.12
N CYS A 29 -3.04 7.58 11.51
CA CYS A 29 -3.62 8.60 12.37
C CYS A 29 -4.84 9.25 11.70
N ALA A 30 -4.74 9.61 10.42
CA ALA A 30 -5.83 10.22 9.67
C ALA A 30 -7.09 9.33 9.67
N PHE A 31 -6.95 8.03 9.37
CA PHE A 31 -8.07 7.08 9.43
C PHE A 31 -8.77 7.08 10.80
N ARG A 32 -8.00 7.05 11.89
CA ARG A 32 -8.56 7.00 13.25
C ARG A 32 -9.21 8.32 13.66
N TRP A 33 -8.66 9.45 13.20
CA TRP A 33 -9.28 10.75 13.39
C TRP A 33 -10.60 10.87 12.62
N THR A 34 -10.67 10.38 11.38
CA THR A 34 -11.91 10.35 10.59
C THR A 34 -13.03 9.60 11.31
N VAL A 35 -12.74 8.44 11.90
CA VAL A 35 -13.71 7.71 12.73
C VAL A 35 -14.11 8.52 13.97
N ARG A 36 -13.15 9.15 14.65
CA ARG A 36 -13.44 9.98 15.83
C ARG A 36 -14.35 11.17 15.49
N MET A 37 -14.29 11.67 14.27
CA MET A 37 -15.16 12.74 13.76
C MET A 37 -16.51 12.23 13.23
N GLY A 38 -16.78 10.92 13.25
CA GLY A 38 -18.00 10.33 12.72
C GLY A 38 -18.13 10.41 11.19
N MET A 39 -16.99 10.46 10.50
CA MET A 39 -16.92 10.58 9.03
C MET A 39 -16.61 9.24 8.33
N ASP A 40 -16.81 8.12 9.01
CA ASP A 40 -16.57 6.78 8.48
C ASP A 40 -17.85 6.14 7.93
N GLU A 41 -17.85 5.82 6.63
CA GLU A 41 -18.93 5.09 5.96
C GLU A 41 -18.55 3.62 5.80
N SER A 42 -18.63 2.86 6.91
CA SER A 42 -18.35 1.43 6.94
C SER A 42 -16.94 1.10 6.39
N ILE A 43 -16.81 0.10 5.50
CA ILE A 43 -15.52 -0.34 4.92
C ILE A 43 -15.33 0.09 3.45
N ALA A 44 -16.24 0.90 2.91
CA ALA A 44 -16.21 1.29 1.50
C ALA A 44 -15.21 2.43 1.22
N ASN A 45 -14.86 3.19 2.25
CA ASN A 45 -13.98 4.34 2.13
C ASN A 45 -12.52 3.95 1.98
N HIS A 46 -11.80 4.88 1.38
CA HIS A 46 -10.44 4.65 0.97
C HIS A 46 -9.61 5.93 0.96
N PHE A 47 -8.49 5.95 1.68
CA PHE A 47 -7.48 7.00 1.57
C PHE A 47 -6.18 6.43 1.04
N SER A 48 -5.49 7.26 0.26
CA SER A 48 -4.16 6.98 -0.25
C SER A 48 -3.24 8.18 -0.06
N LEU A 49 -1.95 7.92 0.08
CA LEU A 49 -0.91 8.94 0.23
C LEU A 49 0.22 8.64 -0.76
N ALA A 50 0.56 9.59 -1.62
CA ALA A 50 1.75 9.50 -2.46
C ALA A 50 3.00 9.70 -1.59
N VAL A 51 4.01 8.85 -1.77
CA VAL A 51 5.20 8.81 -0.89
C VAL A 51 6.52 9.08 -1.62
N ASN A 52 6.48 9.35 -2.91
CA ASN A 52 7.64 9.73 -3.70
C ASN A 52 7.34 10.92 -4.62
N ASP A 53 8.38 11.67 -4.99
CA ASP A 53 8.27 12.87 -5.81
C ASP A 53 7.69 12.61 -7.21
N ASP A 54 7.99 11.44 -7.78
CA ASP A 54 7.45 11.01 -9.08
C ASP A 54 5.96 10.62 -9.02
N VAL A 55 5.34 10.60 -7.83
CA VAL A 55 3.92 10.27 -7.59
C VAL A 55 3.54 8.91 -8.18
N THR A 56 4.42 7.92 -8.02
CA THR A 56 4.21 6.56 -8.55
C THR A 56 4.01 5.52 -7.47
N HIS A 57 4.38 5.84 -6.24
CA HIS A 57 4.21 4.98 -5.07
C HIS A 57 3.14 5.53 -4.14
N PHE A 58 2.20 4.68 -3.73
CA PHE A 58 1.10 5.06 -2.86
C PHE A 58 0.98 4.12 -1.66
N LEU A 59 0.89 4.70 -0.46
CA LEU A 59 0.36 4.01 0.71
C LEU A 59 -1.15 4.01 0.67
N ILE A 60 -1.75 2.88 1.02
CA ILE A 60 -3.17 2.65 0.76
C ILE A 60 -3.79 1.70 1.80
N ASN A 61 -5.05 1.92 2.19
CA ASN A 61 -5.68 1.02 3.17
C ASN A 61 -6.09 -0.33 2.57
N PRO A 62 -5.93 -1.44 3.31
CA PRO A 62 -6.61 -2.67 2.98
C PRO A 62 -8.13 -2.50 3.18
N LYS A 63 -8.91 -3.47 2.67
CA LYS A 63 -10.36 -3.54 2.90
C LYS A 63 -10.67 -3.86 4.36
N ARG A 64 -10.68 -2.83 5.21
CA ARG A 64 -10.89 -2.90 6.66
C ARG A 64 -11.48 -1.58 7.15
N HIS A 65 -12.25 -1.64 8.23
CA HIS A 65 -12.78 -0.46 8.89
C HIS A 65 -11.66 0.46 9.41
N PHE A 66 -11.79 1.77 9.23
CA PHE A 66 -10.76 2.77 9.55
C PHE A 66 -10.28 2.71 11.00
N SER A 67 -11.16 2.39 11.95
CA SER A 67 -10.81 2.29 13.38
C SER A 67 -9.80 1.19 13.71
N ARG A 68 -9.61 0.23 12.80
CA ARG A 68 -8.74 -0.94 12.98
C ARG A 68 -7.45 -0.89 12.17
N ILE A 69 -7.24 0.18 11.38
CA ILE A 69 -6.02 0.32 10.58
C ILE A 69 -4.85 0.72 11.48
N LYS A 70 -3.69 0.09 11.24
CA LYS A 70 -2.37 0.43 11.77
C LYS A 70 -1.43 0.77 10.61
N ALA A 71 -0.34 1.48 10.90
CA ALA A 71 0.71 1.77 9.91
C ALA A 71 1.21 0.50 9.21
N SER A 72 1.42 -0.57 9.98
CA SER A 72 1.86 -1.88 9.47
C SER A 72 0.83 -2.62 8.62
N ASP A 73 -0.44 -2.18 8.59
CA ASP A 73 -1.48 -2.79 7.76
C ASP A 73 -1.52 -2.18 6.34
N LEU A 74 -0.85 -1.05 6.12
CA LEU A 74 -0.90 -0.33 4.84
C LEU A 74 -0.19 -1.12 3.75
N LEU A 75 -0.77 -1.05 2.55
CA LEU A 75 -0.16 -1.62 1.36
C LEU A 75 0.65 -0.52 0.66
N LEU A 76 1.77 -0.89 0.05
CA LEU A 76 2.49 -0.03 -0.88
C LEU A 76 2.16 -0.48 -2.30
N LEU A 77 1.68 0.45 -3.14
CA LEU A 77 1.43 0.20 -4.55
C LEU A 77 2.42 0.99 -5.40
N ASP A 78 2.98 0.34 -6.43
CA ASP A 78 3.69 1.01 -7.51
C ASP A 78 2.78 1.04 -8.76
N THR A 79 2.51 2.23 -9.27
CA THR A 79 1.70 2.46 -10.48
C THR A 79 2.41 2.05 -11.77
N LYS A 80 3.73 1.87 -11.74
CA LYS A 80 4.52 1.43 -12.90
C LYS A 80 4.52 -0.09 -13.07
N GLU A 81 4.16 -0.84 -12.02
CA GLU A 81 4.11 -2.29 -12.05
C GLU A 81 2.66 -2.79 -12.10
N PRO A 82 2.33 -3.74 -12.99
CA PRO A 82 1.00 -4.33 -13.00
C PRO A 82 0.77 -5.12 -11.69
N PRO A 83 -0.46 -5.12 -11.15
CA PRO A 83 -0.77 -5.89 -9.95
C PRO A 83 -0.49 -7.38 -10.14
N ASP A 84 0.25 -7.98 -9.20
CA ASP A 84 0.45 -9.43 -9.16
C ASP A 84 -0.76 -10.10 -8.51
N PHE A 85 -1.57 -10.80 -9.32
CA PHE A 85 -2.81 -11.47 -8.88
C PHE A 85 -2.58 -12.92 -8.44
N LYS A 86 -1.35 -13.33 -8.15
CA LYS A 86 -1.08 -14.71 -7.72
C LYS A 86 -1.57 -14.92 -6.28
N HIS A 87 -2.61 -15.74 -6.16
CA HIS A 87 -3.14 -16.30 -4.91
C HIS A 87 -2.49 -17.63 -4.56
#